data_AF-A0A9E3L0Q3-F1
#
_entry.id   AF-A0A9E3L0Q3-F1
#
_cell.length_a   1.000
_cell.length_b   1.000
_cell.length_c   1.000
_cell.angle_alpha   90.00
_cell.angle_beta   90.00
_cell.angle_gamma   90.00
#
_symmetry.space_group_name_H-M   'P 1'
#
loop_
_entity.id
_entity.type
_entity.pdbx_description
1 polymer ?
#
loop_
_entity_poly.entity_id
_entity_poly.type
_entity_poly.pdbx_seq_one_letter_code
_entity_poly.pdbx_strand_id
1 'polypeptide(L)'
;MKLKGGVIIIGSLIWEDHLDNKKADNIRKNWRNQNLIDKPILTKVPIRYGRESQTRKDTYTMIFSKSCEDNLGQGLILPFNQDVITFEGLERQAVALAIAEGIYKNDNLRLTSSWGSVGLLINPKLKETDFASKELIQKKWSDIYHSYSDTFIADSYKTNNEISSPITQDGFLNITWQTEMDAFDLLVATPVIPKPKALLNADDIAQRMIDKDYRTYFENNKMHNIATAADQAIKLKLDNAEKESISK
;
A
#
# COMPACT_ATOMS: atom_id res chain seq x y z
N MET A 1 -22.01 15.25 5.09
CA MET A 1 -21.13 14.11 4.81
C MET A 1 -21.14 13.14 5.98
N LYS A 2 -21.33 11.85 5.70
CA LYS A 2 -21.09 10.76 6.66
C LYS A 2 -20.67 9.54 5.84
N LEU A 3 -19.36 9.38 5.66
CA LEU A 3 -18.80 8.42 4.72
C LEU A 3 -18.08 7.29 5.44
N LYS A 4 -18.29 6.06 5.00
CA LYS A 4 -17.55 4.88 5.45
C LYS A 4 -16.18 4.86 4.78
N GLY A 5 -15.14 4.99 5.58
CA GLY A 5 -13.76 4.94 5.12
C GLY A 5 -13.02 3.69 5.58
N GLY A 6 -11.88 3.43 4.95
CA GLY A 6 -10.97 2.36 5.35
C GLY A 6 -9.59 2.51 4.73
N VAL A 7 -8.72 1.55 5.04
CA VAL A 7 -7.33 1.49 4.55
C VAL A 7 -7.11 0.21 3.78
N ILE A 8 -6.59 0.31 2.57
CA ILE A 8 -6.09 -0.84 1.81
C ILE A 8 -4.67 -1.14 2.28
N ILE A 9 -4.44 -2.36 2.77
CA ILE A 9 -3.16 -2.86 3.26
C ILE A 9 -2.66 -3.97 2.34
N ILE A 10 -1.40 -3.83 1.90
CA ILE A 10 -0.76 -4.73 0.94
C ILE A 10 0.59 -5.29 1.46
N GLY A 11 0.87 -5.13 2.75
CA GLY A 11 2.16 -5.49 3.31
C GLY A 11 2.21 -5.41 4.84
N SER A 12 3.38 -5.04 5.37
CA SER A 12 3.72 -5.17 6.79
C SER A 12 2.90 -4.32 7.76
N LEU A 13 2.09 -3.37 7.28
CA LEU A 13 1.20 -2.59 8.15
C LEU A 13 0.22 -3.43 8.97
N ILE A 14 -0.14 -4.65 8.53
CA ILE A 14 -1.09 -5.50 9.26
C ILE A 14 -0.42 -6.25 10.44
N TRP A 15 0.85 -6.62 10.31
CA TRP A 15 1.51 -7.57 11.22
C TRP A 15 2.75 -7.04 11.92
N GLU A 16 3.35 -5.96 11.43
CA GLU A 16 4.51 -5.35 12.08
C GLU A 16 4.06 -4.24 13.03
N ASP A 17 4.51 -4.31 14.28
CA ASP A 17 4.12 -3.37 15.34
C ASP A 17 4.93 -2.07 15.33
N HIS A 18 6.16 -2.11 14.82
CA HIS A 18 7.14 -1.03 14.86
C HIS A 18 7.46 -0.44 13.47
N LEU A 19 7.99 0.79 13.44
CA LEU A 19 8.56 1.41 12.23
C LEU A 19 10.05 1.11 12.06
N ASP A 20 10.81 1.21 13.15
CA ASP A 20 12.26 1.01 13.14
C ASP A 20 12.64 -0.18 14.01
N ASN A 21 13.23 -1.21 13.40
CA ASN A 21 13.69 -2.41 14.12
C ASN A 21 14.78 -2.09 15.18
N LYS A 22 15.36 -0.88 15.17
CA LYS A 22 16.38 -0.44 16.13
C LYS A 22 15.81 0.14 17.42
N LYS A 23 14.54 0.53 17.46
CA LYS A 23 13.86 1.02 18.66
C LYS A 23 12.52 0.33 18.79
N ALA A 24 12.22 -0.21 19.97
CA ALA A 24 10.89 -0.75 20.26
C ALA A 24 9.85 0.39 20.30
N ASP A 25 9.41 0.84 19.13
CA ASP A 25 8.22 1.66 18.97
C ASP A 25 7.00 0.74 18.73
N ASN A 26 5.81 1.22 19.07
CA ASN A 26 4.55 0.50 18.80
C ASN A 26 3.69 1.32 17.82
N ILE A 27 4.31 2.09 16.93
CA ILE A 27 3.59 3.12 16.17
C ILE A 27 2.52 2.50 15.29
N ARG A 28 2.83 1.41 14.58
CA ARG A 28 1.86 0.74 13.71
C ARG A 28 0.78 0.03 14.51
N LYS A 29 1.14 -0.61 15.62
CA LYS A 29 0.18 -1.24 16.54
C LYS A 29 -0.80 -0.22 17.12
N ASN A 30 -0.29 0.90 17.60
CA ASN A 30 -1.08 1.98 18.17
C ASN A 30 -2.01 2.57 17.11
N TRP A 31 -1.50 2.82 15.90
CA TRP A 31 -2.31 3.27 14.78
C TRP A 31 -3.45 2.30 14.46
N ARG A 32 -3.18 0.99 14.32
CA ARG A 32 -4.25 0.00 14.09
C ARG A 32 -5.32 0.05 15.18
N ASN A 33 -4.91 0.06 16.45
CA ASN A 33 -5.81 0.06 17.60
C ASN A 33 -6.64 1.35 17.73
N GLN A 34 -6.06 2.49 17.35
CA GLN A 34 -6.67 3.82 17.51
C GLN A 34 -7.52 4.25 16.32
N ASN A 35 -7.25 3.71 15.13
CA ASN A 35 -7.86 4.19 13.90
C ASN A 35 -8.74 3.15 13.20
N LEU A 36 -8.55 1.86 13.45
CA LEU A 36 -9.14 0.80 12.64
C LEU A 36 -10.02 -0.15 13.45
N ILE A 37 -10.95 -0.80 12.75
CA ILE A 37 -11.71 -1.95 13.26
C ILE A 37 -10.96 -3.22 12.82
N ASP A 38 -10.63 -4.09 13.76
CA ASP A 38 -9.95 -5.38 13.51
C ASP A 38 -10.91 -6.41 12.89
N LYS A 39 -11.37 -6.11 11.67
CA LYS A 39 -12.23 -6.95 10.84
C LYS A 39 -11.78 -6.83 9.38
N PRO A 40 -10.68 -7.50 9.01
CA PRO A 40 -10.13 -7.39 7.67
C PRO A 40 -11.10 -7.95 6.62
N ILE A 41 -11.26 -7.22 5.52
CA ILE A 41 -11.98 -7.64 4.33
C ILE A 41 -10.95 -7.94 3.24
N LEU A 42 -11.00 -9.13 2.68
CA LEU A 42 -10.16 -9.49 1.54
C LEU A 42 -10.58 -8.67 0.31
N THR A 43 -9.61 -8.07 -0.39
CA THR A 43 -9.88 -7.34 -1.63
C THR A 43 -8.83 -7.62 -2.71
N LYS A 44 -9.26 -7.65 -3.97
CA LYS A 44 -8.34 -7.76 -5.10
C LYS A 44 -7.69 -6.41 -5.38
N VAL A 45 -6.37 -6.39 -5.58
CA VAL A 45 -5.62 -5.16 -5.82
C VAL A 45 -4.45 -5.40 -6.78
N PRO A 46 -4.08 -4.43 -7.62
CA PRO A 46 -3.02 -4.60 -8.61
C PRO A 46 -1.65 -4.44 -7.92
N ILE A 47 -1.19 -5.51 -7.26
CA ILE A 47 0.03 -5.52 -6.46
C ILE A 47 1.04 -6.57 -6.91
N ARG A 48 2.32 -6.25 -6.74
CA ARG A 48 3.46 -7.15 -6.96
C ARG A 48 4.65 -6.77 -6.08
N TYR A 49 5.64 -7.66 -5.96
CA TYR A 49 6.95 -7.28 -5.43
C TYR A 49 7.67 -6.33 -6.40
N GLY A 50 8.27 -5.26 -5.88
CA GLY A 50 8.91 -4.26 -6.75
C GLY A 50 9.71 -3.16 -6.08
N ARG A 51 9.83 -3.12 -4.75
CA ARG A 51 10.68 -2.14 -4.06
C ARG A 51 11.64 -2.83 -3.11
N GLU A 52 12.93 -2.64 -3.33
CA GLU A 52 13.98 -3.08 -2.43
C GLU A 52 13.89 -2.33 -1.09
N SER A 53 14.00 -3.07 0.02
CA SER A 53 13.94 -2.51 1.36
C SER A 53 15.16 -2.90 2.20
N GLN A 54 15.87 -1.89 2.67
CA GLN A 54 17.04 -2.05 3.54
C GLN A 54 16.67 -2.69 4.89
N THR A 55 15.48 -2.40 5.43
CA THR A 55 14.99 -3.01 6.67
C THR A 55 14.58 -4.48 6.48
N ARG A 56 14.58 -4.97 5.24
CA ARG A 56 14.29 -6.35 4.83
C ARG A 56 15.51 -7.03 4.22
N LYS A 57 16.72 -6.71 4.70
CA LYS A 57 17.99 -7.22 4.17
C LYS A 57 18.13 -7.06 2.65
N ASP A 58 17.66 -5.95 2.09
CA ASP A 58 17.67 -5.65 0.65
C ASP A 58 16.89 -6.66 -0.22
N THR A 59 15.83 -7.26 0.34
CA THR A 59 14.81 -7.98 -0.43
C THR A 59 13.70 -7.04 -0.88
N TYR A 60 12.75 -7.57 -1.67
CA TYR A 60 11.66 -6.79 -2.24
C TYR A 60 10.41 -6.78 -1.35
N THR A 61 9.76 -5.63 -1.25
CA THR A 61 8.42 -5.42 -0.70
C THR A 61 7.40 -5.20 -1.81
N MET A 62 6.12 -5.25 -1.45
CA MET A 62 5.02 -5.08 -2.38
C MET A 62 4.80 -3.61 -2.74
N ILE A 63 4.33 -3.39 -3.97
CA ILE A 63 3.97 -2.09 -4.53
C ILE A 63 2.63 -2.22 -5.26
N PHE A 64 1.90 -1.11 -5.43
CA PHE A 64 0.86 -1.05 -6.46
C PHE A 64 1.48 -0.91 -7.85
N SER A 65 0.93 -1.58 -8.85
CA SER A 65 1.48 -1.63 -10.21
C SER A 65 0.35 -1.79 -11.24
N LYS A 66 0.21 -0.85 -12.15
CA LYS A 66 -0.77 -0.89 -13.27
C LYS A 66 -0.57 -2.10 -14.19
N SER A 67 0.63 -2.67 -14.26
CA SER A 67 0.88 -3.91 -15.02
C SER A 67 0.17 -5.14 -14.45
N CYS A 68 -0.41 -5.04 -13.24
CA CYS A 68 -1.13 -6.13 -12.56
C CYS A 68 -2.65 -5.97 -12.62
N GLU A 69 -3.22 -5.02 -13.37
CA GLU A 69 -4.68 -4.84 -13.46
C GLU A 69 -5.40 -6.08 -13.99
N ASP A 70 -4.78 -6.82 -14.91
CA ASP A 70 -5.33 -8.07 -15.46
C ASP A 70 -5.00 -9.31 -14.61
N ASN A 71 -4.17 -9.17 -13.58
CA ASN A 71 -3.73 -10.26 -12.73
C ASN A 71 -3.55 -9.79 -11.28
N LEU A 72 -4.69 -9.48 -10.67
CA LEU A 72 -4.75 -8.87 -9.35
C LEU A 72 -4.20 -9.80 -8.26
N GLY A 73 -3.45 -9.22 -7.33
CA GLY A 73 -3.09 -9.84 -6.08
C GLY A 73 -4.23 -9.76 -5.06
N GLN A 74 -3.91 -10.16 -3.83
CA GLN A 74 -4.78 -10.15 -2.68
C GLN A 74 -4.24 -9.16 -1.64
N GLY A 75 -5.04 -8.14 -1.31
CA GLY A 75 -4.82 -7.25 -0.19
C GLY A 75 -5.93 -7.36 0.84
N LEU A 76 -5.85 -6.51 1.86
CA LEU A 76 -6.84 -6.38 2.94
C LEU A 76 -7.40 -4.97 2.96
N ILE A 77 -8.64 -4.82 3.39
CA ILE A 77 -9.21 -3.55 3.81
C ILE A 77 -9.52 -3.62 5.29
N LEU A 78 -9.01 -2.67 6.05
CA LEU A 78 -9.45 -2.43 7.43
C LEU A 78 -10.33 -1.18 7.47
N PRO A 79 -11.59 -1.26 7.96
CA PRO A 79 -12.42 -0.10 8.14
C PRO A 79 -11.83 0.88 9.16
N PHE A 80 -12.09 2.18 8.96
CA PHE A 80 -11.92 3.14 10.05
C PHE A 80 -12.87 2.82 11.19
N ASN A 81 -12.46 3.09 12.43
CA ASN A 81 -13.30 2.92 13.61
C ASN A 81 -14.38 4.00 13.77
N GLN A 82 -14.37 5.01 12.90
CA GLN A 82 -15.34 6.10 12.86
C GLN A 82 -15.62 6.49 11.40
N ASP A 83 -16.87 6.85 11.13
CA ASP A 83 -17.25 7.44 9.84
C ASP A 83 -16.56 8.80 9.65
N VAL A 84 -16.24 9.11 8.39
CA VAL A 84 -15.68 10.40 8.00
C VAL A 84 -16.82 11.42 7.88
N ILE A 85 -16.88 12.34 8.84
CA ILE A 85 -17.90 13.39 8.93
C ILE A 85 -17.47 14.74 8.33
N THR A 86 -16.15 14.99 8.27
CA THR A 86 -15.56 16.20 7.67
C THR A 86 -14.31 15.83 6.86
N PHE A 87 -13.89 16.71 5.95
CA PHE A 87 -12.64 16.51 5.20
C PHE A 87 -11.43 16.43 6.14
N GLU A 88 -11.42 17.26 7.18
CA GLU A 88 -10.36 17.26 8.20
C GLU A 88 -10.31 15.91 8.94
N GLY A 89 -11.45 15.22 9.05
CA GLY A 89 -11.50 13.85 9.53
C GLY A 89 -10.79 12.86 8.60
N LEU A 90 -10.99 12.99 7.29
CA LEU A 90 -10.28 12.19 6.28
C LEU A 90 -8.77 12.49 6.30
N GLU A 91 -8.41 13.76 6.33
CA GLU A 91 -7.03 14.21 6.39
C GLU A 91 -6.32 13.67 7.64
N ARG A 92 -6.97 13.69 8.81
CA ARG A 92 -6.42 13.05 10.02
C ARG A 92 -6.17 11.56 9.86
N GLN A 93 -7.07 10.82 9.19
CA GLN A 93 -6.85 9.40 8.92
C GLN A 93 -5.67 9.18 7.96
N ALA A 94 -5.54 10.03 6.93
CA ALA A 94 -4.42 9.98 6.00
C ALA A 94 -3.08 10.33 6.67
N VAL A 95 -3.04 11.35 7.54
CA VAL A 95 -1.86 11.70 8.33
C VAL A 95 -1.50 10.57 9.29
N ALA A 96 -2.47 9.97 9.97
CA ALA A 96 -2.22 8.84 10.86
C ALA A 96 -1.61 7.64 10.12
N LEU A 97 -2.11 7.33 8.92
CA LEU A 97 -1.50 6.32 8.03
C LEU A 97 -0.08 6.73 7.61
N ALA A 98 0.13 7.99 7.20
CA ALA A 98 1.44 8.48 6.80
C ALA A 98 2.47 8.39 7.95
N ILE A 99 2.05 8.63 9.20
CA ILE A 99 2.88 8.42 10.39
C ILE A 99 3.19 6.93 10.55
N ALA A 100 2.20 6.04 10.47
CA ALA A 100 2.37 4.59 10.61
C ALA A 100 3.25 3.96 9.51
N GLU A 101 3.42 4.66 8.39
CA GLU A 101 4.32 4.29 7.29
C GLU A 101 5.70 4.96 7.40
N GLY A 102 5.88 5.95 8.28
CA GLY A 102 7.12 6.72 8.40
C GLY A 102 7.30 7.76 7.28
N ILE A 103 6.21 8.11 6.57
CA ILE A 103 6.17 9.18 5.58
C ILE A 103 6.10 10.53 6.28
N TYR A 104 5.20 10.66 7.25
CA TYR A 104 4.97 11.89 8.01
C TYR A 104 5.80 11.90 9.30
N LYS A 105 6.68 12.89 9.44
CA LYS A 105 7.66 13.01 10.52
C LYS A 105 8.04 14.49 10.73
N ASN A 106 8.80 14.80 11.78
CA ASN A 106 9.11 16.18 12.15
C ASN A 106 9.80 16.99 11.03
N ASP A 107 10.60 16.35 10.19
CA ASP A 107 11.27 16.93 9.02
C ASP A 107 10.46 16.81 7.72
N ASN A 108 9.27 16.20 7.76
CA ASN A 108 8.36 16.05 6.63
C ASN A 108 6.89 15.98 7.09
N LEU A 109 6.22 17.13 7.13
CA LEU A 109 4.81 17.25 7.52
C LEU A 109 3.85 17.07 6.32
N ARG A 110 4.15 16.12 5.43
CA ARG A 110 3.43 15.88 4.18
C ARG A 110 2.90 14.45 4.08
N LEU A 111 1.93 14.24 3.22
CA LEU A 111 1.43 12.91 2.85
C LEU A 111 2.33 12.19 1.83
N THR A 112 3.46 12.78 1.45
CA THR A 112 4.37 12.30 0.42
C THR A 112 5.80 12.29 0.94
N SER A 113 6.64 11.41 0.41
CA SER A 113 8.07 11.31 0.71
C SER A 113 8.84 10.89 -0.55
N SER A 114 10.16 10.75 -0.44
CA SER A 114 11.01 10.28 -1.55
C SER A 114 10.81 8.81 -1.93
N TRP A 115 10.01 8.06 -1.16
CA TRP A 115 9.81 6.63 -1.38
C TRP A 115 8.35 6.20 -1.50
N GLY A 116 7.41 7.00 -1.02
CA GLY A 116 6.00 6.65 -0.95
C GLY A 116 5.08 7.82 -0.66
N SER A 117 3.79 7.60 -0.85
CA SER A 117 2.71 8.58 -0.67
C SER A 117 1.51 7.94 0.00
N VAL A 118 0.59 8.73 0.54
CA VAL A 118 -0.76 8.27 0.90
C VAL A 118 -1.76 8.66 -0.19
N GLY A 119 -2.24 7.70 -0.97
CA GLY A 119 -3.23 7.94 -2.02
C GLY A 119 -4.66 7.75 -1.54
N LEU A 120 -5.61 8.45 -2.18
CA LEU A 120 -7.05 8.33 -1.93
C LEU A 120 -7.77 7.66 -3.10
N LEU A 121 -8.58 6.65 -2.83
CA LEU A 121 -9.53 6.06 -3.77
C LEU A 121 -10.95 6.44 -3.33
N ILE A 122 -11.75 6.94 -4.28
CA ILE A 122 -13.13 7.38 -4.02
C ILE A 122 -14.07 6.43 -4.75
N ASN A 123 -15.10 5.94 -4.05
CA ASN A 123 -16.11 5.07 -4.65
C ASN A 123 -16.79 5.80 -5.83
N PRO A 124 -16.79 5.24 -7.06
CA PRO A 124 -17.48 5.84 -8.20
C PRO A 124 -18.96 6.15 -7.93
N LYS A 125 -19.64 5.33 -7.13
CA LYS A 125 -21.06 5.47 -6.76
C LYS A 125 -21.34 6.71 -5.90
N LEU A 126 -20.32 7.34 -5.30
CA LEU A 126 -20.51 8.62 -4.61
C LEU A 126 -20.96 9.75 -5.53
N LYS A 127 -20.69 9.64 -6.84
CA LYS A 127 -21.21 10.61 -7.82
C LYS A 127 -22.73 10.67 -7.81
N GLU A 128 -23.38 9.54 -7.53
CA GLU A 128 -24.83 9.39 -7.57
C GLU A 128 -25.46 9.56 -6.19
N THR A 129 -24.76 9.12 -5.14
CA THR A 129 -25.31 9.04 -3.78
C THR A 129 -25.01 10.27 -2.91
N ASP A 130 -23.86 10.93 -3.11
CA ASP A 130 -23.49 12.15 -2.37
C ASP A 130 -22.47 12.99 -3.19
N PHE A 131 -22.95 13.57 -4.29
CA PHE A 131 -22.14 14.34 -5.23
C PHE A 131 -21.40 15.51 -4.54
N ALA A 132 -22.07 16.21 -3.62
CA ALA A 132 -21.50 17.36 -2.92
C ALA A 132 -20.30 16.96 -2.04
N SER A 133 -20.41 15.86 -1.28
CA SER A 133 -19.27 15.36 -0.50
C SER A 133 -18.13 14.90 -1.40
N LYS A 134 -18.44 14.24 -2.53
CA LYS A 134 -17.42 13.84 -3.52
C LYS A 134 -16.65 15.04 -4.05
N GLU A 135 -17.32 16.08 -4.53
CA GLU A 135 -16.66 17.28 -5.09
C GLU A 135 -15.80 17.98 -4.04
N LEU A 136 -16.31 18.13 -2.81
CA LEU A 136 -15.57 18.73 -1.71
C LEU A 136 -14.27 17.97 -1.41
N ILE A 137 -14.36 16.64 -1.30
CA ILE A 137 -13.19 15.78 -1.06
C ILE A 137 -12.21 15.89 -2.21
N GLN A 138 -12.69 15.76 -3.46
CA GLN A 138 -11.81 15.80 -4.62
C GLN A 138 -11.03 17.11 -4.67
N LYS A 139 -11.73 18.25 -4.52
CA LYS A 139 -11.09 19.56 -4.53
C LYS A 139 -10.06 19.69 -3.41
N LYS A 140 -10.46 19.45 -2.15
CA LYS A 140 -9.56 19.66 -1.01
C LYS A 140 -8.37 18.68 -1.03
N TRP A 141 -8.55 17.46 -1.52
CA TRP A 141 -7.47 16.49 -1.66
C TRP A 141 -6.48 16.89 -2.76
N SER A 142 -6.97 17.30 -3.92
CA SER A 142 -6.14 17.88 -4.99
C SER A 142 -5.36 19.10 -4.49
N ASP A 143 -5.99 20.00 -3.73
CA ASP A 143 -5.33 21.19 -3.18
C ASP A 143 -4.11 20.82 -2.30
N ILE A 144 -4.20 19.76 -1.49
CA ILE A 144 -3.08 19.22 -0.71
C ILE A 144 -1.94 18.80 -1.64
N TYR A 145 -2.24 18.00 -2.68
CA TYR A 145 -1.21 17.47 -3.57
C TYR A 145 -0.60 18.52 -4.51
N HIS A 146 -1.37 19.52 -4.93
CA HIS A 146 -0.86 20.69 -5.63
C HIS A 146 0.12 21.49 -4.76
N SER A 147 -0.10 21.56 -3.44
CA SER A 147 0.89 22.19 -2.54
C SER A 147 2.22 21.42 -2.44
N TYR A 148 2.27 20.19 -2.96
CA TYR A 148 3.47 19.34 -2.99
C TYR A 148 4.11 19.25 -4.39
N SER A 149 3.63 20.02 -5.38
CA SER A 149 4.00 19.90 -6.80
C SER A 149 5.50 19.89 -7.07
N ASP A 150 6.28 20.61 -6.26
CA ASP A 150 7.73 20.73 -6.44
C ASP A 150 8.50 19.45 -6.05
N THR A 151 7.83 18.51 -5.37
CA THR A 151 8.45 17.31 -4.79
C THR A 151 7.72 16.02 -5.12
N PHE A 152 6.41 16.10 -5.33
CA PHE A 152 5.60 14.94 -5.68
C PHE A 152 5.50 14.79 -7.19
N ILE A 153 6.06 13.70 -7.72
CA ILE A 153 6.04 13.35 -9.14
C ILE A 153 5.32 12.02 -9.28
N ALA A 154 4.05 12.05 -9.68
CA ALA A 154 3.21 10.86 -9.80
C ALA A 154 3.83 9.78 -10.72
N ASP A 155 4.48 10.19 -11.80
CA ASP A 155 5.16 9.28 -12.73
C ASP A 155 6.35 8.51 -12.11
N SER A 156 6.84 8.95 -10.94
CA SER A 156 7.84 8.20 -10.20
C SER A 156 7.29 6.90 -9.61
N TYR A 157 5.99 6.67 -9.58
CA TYR A 157 5.40 5.46 -9.01
C TYR A 157 5.18 4.33 -10.04
N LYS A 158 5.43 4.58 -11.32
CA LYS A 158 5.36 3.56 -12.37
C LYS A 158 6.73 2.95 -12.70
N THR A 159 6.72 1.76 -13.28
CA THR A 159 7.88 1.12 -13.91
C THR A 159 8.10 1.64 -15.32
N ASN A 160 9.24 1.28 -15.91
CA ASN A 160 9.56 1.64 -17.29
C ASN A 160 8.57 1.04 -18.31
N ASN A 161 7.85 -0.03 -17.94
CA ASN A 161 6.94 -0.76 -18.82
C ASN A 161 5.47 -0.31 -18.66
N GLU A 162 5.18 0.57 -17.71
CA GLU A 162 3.82 1.00 -17.41
C GLU A 162 3.51 2.35 -18.06
N ILE A 163 2.35 2.41 -18.70
CA ILE A 163 1.87 3.63 -19.37
C ILE A 163 1.44 4.69 -18.33
N SER A 164 0.81 4.24 -17.24
CA SER A 164 0.28 5.11 -16.18
C SER A 164 0.77 4.71 -14.80
N SER A 165 0.72 5.67 -13.89
CA SER A 165 1.07 5.50 -12.47
C SER A 165 -0.11 4.97 -11.66
N PRO A 166 0.13 4.18 -10.59
CA PRO A 166 -0.92 3.76 -9.65
C PRO A 166 -1.43 4.91 -8.77
N ILE A 167 -0.85 6.11 -8.85
CA ILE A 167 -1.33 7.34 -8.19
C ILE A 167 -1.28 8.50 -9.19
N THR A 168 -2.29 9.37 -9.20
CA THR A 168 -2.36 10.56 -10.06
C THR A 168 -1.58 11.74 -9.48
N GLN A 169 -1.37 12.79 -10.26
CA GLN A 169 -0.72 14.02 -9.79
C GLN A 169 -1.53 14.72 -8.68
N ASP A 170 -2.84 14.53 -8.67
CA ASP A 170 -3.78 14.98 -7.64
C ASP A 170 -3.80 14.10 -6.37
N GLY A 171 -2.99 13.04 -6.33
CA GLY A 171 -2.92 12.14 -5.18
C GLY A 171 -4.04 11.12 -5.07
N PHE A 172 -4.80 10.89 -6.14
CA PHE A 172 -5.80 9.82 -6.18
C PHE A 172 -5.16 8.50 -6.60
N LEU A 173 -5.56 7.39 -5.97
CA LEU A 173 -5.20 6.06 -6.42
C LEU A 173 -5.84 5.80 -7.79
N ASN A 174 -5.01 5.43 -8.76
CA ASN A 174 -5.41 5.06 -10.10
C ASN A 174 -5.49 3.53 -10.21
N ILE A 175 -6.33 2.91 -9.40
CA ILE A 175 -6.59 1.47 -9.42
C ILE A 175 -8.07 1.21 -9.65
N THR A 176 -8.39 0.07 -10.25
CA THR A 176 -9.78 -0.30 -10.51
C THR A 176 -10.52 -0.60 -9.20
N TRP A 177 -11.67 0.05 -9.00
CA TRP A 177 -12.57 -0.23 -7.87
C TRP A 177 -13.14 -1.65 -7.99
N GLN A 178 -13.05 -2.44 -6.92
CA GLN A 178 -13.50 -3.84 -6.88
C GLN A 178 -14.80 -4.00 -6.10
N THR A 179 -15.53 -5.10 -6.34
CA THR A 179 -16.81 -5.36 -5.66
C THR A 179 -16.64 -5.50 -4.14
N GLU A 180 -15.53 -6.05 -3.65
CA GLU A 180 -15.25 -6.15 -2.21
C GLU A 180 -15.06 -4.78 -1.53
N MET A 181 -14.84 -3.72 -2.31
CA MET A 181 -14.70 -2.35 -1.83
C MET A 181 -16.06 -1.65 -1.65
N ASP A 182 -17.17 -2.20 -2.16
CA ASP A 182 -18.49 -1.55 -2.19
C ASP A 182 -19.08 -1.22 -0.80
N ALA A 183 -18.53 -1.80 0.27
CA ALA A 183 -18.89 -1.44 1.65
C ALA A 183 -18.38 -0.06 2.08
N PHE A 184 -17.52 0.57 1.28
CA PHE A 184 -16.83 1.82 1.58
C PHE A 184 -17.17 2.91 0.56
N ASP A 185 -17.13 4.15 1.04
CA ASP A 185 -17.27 5.35 0.23
C ASP A 185 -15.90 5.86 -0.22
N LEU A 186 -14.88 5.64 0.60
CA LEU A 186 -13.51 6.04 0.34
C LEU A 186 -12.52 5.07 0.97
N LEU A 187 -11.34 4.97 0.37
CA LEU A 187 -10.25 4.13 0.84
C LEU A 187 -8.93 4.90 0.70
N VAL A 188 -8.03 4.76 1.67
CA VAL A 188 -6.65 5.26 1.55
C VAL A 188 -5.68 4.10 1.48
N ALA A 189 -4.55 4.29 0.81
CA ALA A 189 -3.49 3.29 0.72
C ALA A 189 -2.11 3.96 0.55
N THR A 190 -1.05 3.17 0.68
CA THR A 190 0.33 3.65 0.53
C THR A 190 0.96 3.14 -0.77
N PRO A 191 0.80 3.85 -1.92
CA PRO A 191 1.64 3.60 -3.08
C PRO A 191 3.08 3.95 -2.77
N VAL A 192 3.99 3.12 -3.28
CA VAL A 192 5.45 3.27 -3.08
C VAL A 192 6.16 3.26 -4.42
N ILE A 193 7.26 3.97 -4.50
CA ILE A 193 8.06 4.10 -5.73
C ILE A 193 8.78 2.76 -6.00
N PRO A 194 8.65 2.15 -7.19
CA PRO A 194 9.39 0.94 -7.54
C PRO A 194 10.90 1.19 -7.53
N LYS A 195 11.64 0.22 -6.98
CA LYS A 195 13.10 0.18 -6.98
C LYS A 195 13.54 -1.29 -6.96
N PRO A 196 14.00 -1.87 -8.08
CA PRO A 196 14.29 -1.22 -9.36
C PRO A 196 13.04 -0.79 -10.13
N LYS A 197 13.27 0.01 -11.19
CA LYS A 197 12.22 0.42 -12.14
C LYS A 197 11.83 -0.67 -13.14
N ALA A 198 12.62 -1.73 -13.24
CA ALA A 198 12.30 -2.90 -14.05
C ALA A 198 11.22 -3.77 -13.38
N LEU A 199 10.47 -4.51 -14.18
CA LEU A 199 9.62 -5.59 -13.69
C LEU A 199 10.49 -6.74 -13.18
N LEU A 200 10.15 -7.26 -12.01
CA LEU A 200 10.82 -8.42 -11.41
C LEU A 200 9.98 -9.66 -11.66
N ASN A 201 10.61 -10.75 -12.06
CA ASN A 201 9.96 -12.05 -12.16
C ASN A 201 10.10 -12.84 -10.85
N ALA A 202 9.44 -14.00 -10.76
CA ALA A 202 9.45 -14.85 -9.58
C ALA A 202 10.86 -15.35 -9.21
N ASP A 203 11.72 -15.59 -10.20
CA ASP A 203 13.08 -16.07 -10.00
C ASP A 203 13.96 -14.96 -9.40
N ASP A 204 13.86 -13.73 -9.90
CA ASP A 204 14.59 -12.57 -9.34
C ASP A 204 14.26 -12.39 -7.84
N ILE A 205 12.98 -12.53 -7.50
CA ILE A 205 12.47 -12.35 -6.14
C ILE A 205 12.93 -13.49 -5.24
N ALA A 206 12.75 -14.74 -5.67
CA ALA A 206 13.13 -15.92 -4.89
C ALA A 206 14.65 -15.97 -4.67
N GLN A 207 15.44 -15.74 -5.72
CA GLN A 207 16.90 -15.74 -5.64
C GLN A 207 17.38 -14.67 -4.66
N ARG A 208 16.81 -13.47 -4.70
CA ARG A 208 17.17 -12.41 -3.75
C ARG A 208 16.90 -12.81 -2.30
N MET A 209 15.80 -13.50 -2.02
CA MET A 209 15.48 -13.99 -0.67
C MET A 209 16.43 -15.10 -0.21
N ILE A 210 16.87 -15.96 -1.13
CA ILE A 210 17.87 -17.01 -0.87
C ILE A 210 19.22 -16.38 -0.56
N ASP A 211 19.71 -15.49 -1.43
CA ASP A 211 21.02 -14.83 -1.28
C ASP A 211 21.13 -14.03 0.02
N LYS A 212 20.03 -13.41 0.45
CA LYS A 212 19.97 -12.56 1.65
C LYS A 212 19.56 -13.33 2.91
N ASP A 213 19.22 -14.60 2.78
CA ASP A 213 18.65 -15.42 3.86
C ASP A 213 17.55 -14.64 4.62
N TYR A 214 16.53 -14.20 3.86
CA TYR A 214 15.44 -13.40 4.39
C TYR A 214 14.13 -13.65 3.64
N ARG A 215 13.20 -14.35 4.31
CA ARG A 215 11.86 -14.69 3.78
C ARG A 215 10.72 -14.14 4.64
N THR A 216 11.06 -13.55 5.79
CA THR A 216 10.10 -13.12 6.81
C THR A 216 8.99 -12.22 6.26
N TYR A 217 9.31 -11.28 5.35
CA TYR A 217 8.29 -10.42 4.75
C TYR A 217 7.29 -11.20 3.87
N PHE A 218 7.80 -12.12 3.05
CA PHE A 218 6.99 -12.99 2.19
C PHE A 218 6.08 -13.90 3.02
N GLU A 219 6.66 -14.58 4.01
CA GLU A 219 5.94 -15.52 4.87
C GLU A 219 4.88 -14.83 5.73
N ASN A 220 5.20 -13.69 6.35
CA ASN A 220 4.23 -12.96 7.16
C ASN A 220 3.06 -12.42 6.34
N ASN A 221 3.30 -11.92 5.13
CA ASN A 221 2.20 -11.51 4.25
C ASN A 221 1.29 -12.68 3.92
N LYS A 222 1.85 -13.85 3.59
CA LYS A 222 1.05 -15.05 3.32
C LYS A 222 0.25 -15.52 4.52
N MET A 223 0.83 -15.49 5.73
CA MET A 223 0.10 -15.79 6.96
C MET A 223 -1.08 -14.85 7.21
N HIS A 224 -1.03 -13.62 6.67
CA HIS A 224 -2.09 -12.63 6.75
C HIS A 224 -2.93 -12.53 5.46
N ASN A 225 -2.91 -13.56 4.61
CA ASN A 225 -3.67 -13.63 3.36
C ASN A 225 -3.38 -12.49 2.36
N ILE A 226 -2.20 -11.88 2.44
CA ILE A 226 -1.69 -10.94 1.45
C ILE A 226 -0.80 -11.71 0.47
N ALA A 227 -1.11 -11.63 -0.81
CA ALA A 227 -0.42 -12.41 -1.84
C ALA A 227 -0.37 -11.67 -3.18
N THR A 228 0.66 -11.93 -3.97
CA THR A 228 0.74 -11.50 -5.38
C THR A 228 0.44 -12.67 -6.31
N ALA A 229 0.19 -12.39 -7.58
CA ALA A 229 0.04 -13.44 -8.59
C ALA A 229 1.31 -14.32 -8.79
N ALA A 230 2.48 -13.81 -8.38
CA ALA A 230 3.74 -14.52 -8.49
C ALA A 230 4.04 -15.45 -7.29
N ASP A 231 3.26 -15.39 -6.20
CA ASP A 231 3.59 -16.05 -4.93
C ASP A 231 3.72 -17.57 -5.04
N GLN A 232 2.92 -18.21 -5.91
CA GLN A 232 3.01 -19.65 -6.12
C GLN A 232 4.34 -20.03 -6.81
N ALA A 233 4.75 -19.28 -7.82
CA ALA A 233 6.01 -19.50 -8.53
C ALA A 233 7.21 -19.21 -7.63
N ILE A 234 7.16 -18.12 -6.84
CA ILE A 234 8.19 -17.79 -5.84
C ILE A 234 8.33 -18.94 -4.85
N LYS A 235 7.22 -19.43 -4.29
CA LYS A 235 7.24 -20.53 -3.32
C LYS A 235 7.88 -21.79 -3.90
N LEU A 236 7.53 -22.18 -5.13
CA LEU A 236 8.11 -23.36 -5.77
C LEU A 236 9.65 -23.27 -5.86
N LYS A 237 10.17 -22.08 -6.18
CA LYS A 237 11.62 -21.84 -6.27
C LYS A 237 12.30 -21.94 -4.91
N LEU A 238 11.70 -21.34 -3.88
CA LEU A 238 12.20 -21.41 -2.51
C LEU A 238 12.21 -22.84 -1.96
N ASP A 239 11.15 -23.61 -2.19
CA ASP A 239 11.02 -25.00 -1.73
C ASP A 239 12.03 -25.92 -2.43
N ASN A 240 12.35 -25.67 -3.71
CA ASN A 240 13.37 -26.44 -4.44
C ASN A 240 14.79 -26.16 -3.92
N ALA A 241 15.12 -24.89 -3.65
CA ALA A 241 16.42 -24.51 -3.11
C ALA A 241 16.69 -25.15 -1.73
N GLU A 242 15.67 -25.31 -0.90
CA GLU A 242 15.79 -26.03 0.39
C GLU A 242 16.08 -27.52 0.22
N LYS A 243 15.44 -28.19 -0.75
CA LYS A 243 15.71 -29.60 -1.01
C LYS A 243 17.15 -29.83 -1.48
N GLU A 244 17.66 -28.92 -2.30
CA GLU A 244 19.04 -28.97 -2.79
C GLU A 244 20.07 -28.71 -1.69
N SER A 245 19.75 -27.89 -0.68
CA SER A 245 20.65 -27.65 0.46
C SER A 245 20.67 -28.82 1.45
N ILE A 246 19.55 -29.53 1.63
CA ILE A 246 19.46 -30.72 2.49
C ILE A 246 20.15 -31.94 1.86
N SER A 247 20.26 -31.97 0.53
CA SER A 247 20.87 -33.08 -0.22
C SER A 247 22.40 -32.98 -0.38
N LYS A 248 23.03 -31.93 0.17
CA LYS A 248 24.48 -31.67 0.16
C LYS A 248 25.06 -31.82 1.56
#